data_AF-A0A7W0TH68-F1
#
_entry.id   AF-A0A7W0TH68-F1
#
_cell.length_a   1.000
_cell.length_b   1.000
_cell.length_c   1.000
_cell.angle_alpha   90.00
_cell.angle_beta   90.00
_cell.angle_gamma   90.00
#
_symmetry.space_group_name_H-M   'P 1'
#
loop_
_entity.id
_entity.type
_entity.pdbx_description
1 polymer ?
#
loop_
_entity_poly.entity_id
_entity_poly.type
_entity_poly.pdbx_seq_one_letter_code
_entity_poly.pdbx_strand_id
1 'polypeptide(L)'
;MPLRDDSWLSLTPEPERLLPEARAVLRSGHAPAPAALVAAERVTAERLVFVSEAACRCADRAVQAFGGRGYRRDNVAKRFLRELRVDRIWEGTSEIQRLIVARSQERRGVAKVLR
;
A
#
# COMPACT_ATOMS: atom_id res chain seq x y z
N MET A 1 9.00 17.38 -17.03
CA MET A 1 9.52 16.00 -16.86
C MET A 1 8.32 15.06 -16.94
N PRO A 2 8.01 14.48 -18.11
CA PRO A 2 6.76 13.75 -18.28
C PRO A 2 6.93 12.29 -17.84
N LEU A 3 6.12 11.87 -16.88
CA LEU A 3 5.81 10.47 -16.63
C LEU A 3 4.89 10.03 -17.77
N ARG A 4 5.46 9.52 -18.86
CA ARG A 4 4.72 9.16 -20.08
C ARG A 4 4.53 7.66 -20.30
N ASP A 5 5.09 6.84 -19.41
CA ASP A 5 4.89 5.40 -19.46
C ASP A 5 3.95 5.00 -18.33
N ASP A 6 2.87 4.30 -18.71
CA ASP A 6 1.91 3.60 -17.86
C ASP A 6 2.55 2.51 -16.97
N SER A 7 3.87 2.50 -16.84
CA SER A 7 4.66 1.74 -15.87
C SER A 7 4.23 1.90 -14.41
N TRP A 8 3.42 2.91 -14.08
CA TRP A 8 2.77 3.01 -12.77
C TRP A 8 1.63 1.99 -12.61
N LEU A 9 0.90 1.69 -13.70
CA LEU A 9 -0.15 0.67 -13.77
C LEU A 9 0.43 -0.75 -13.71
N SER A 10 1.67 -0.97 -14.17
CA SER A 10 2.32 -2.30 -14.07
C SER A 10 2.71 -2.69 -12.64
N LEU A 11 2.57 -1.77 -11.69
CA LEU A 11 2.91 -1.98 -10.29
C LEU A 11 1.69 -2.34 -9.43
N THR A 12 0.49 -2.16 -9.96
CA THR A 12 -0.71 -2.85 -9.49
C THR A 12 -0.73 -4.22 -10.16
N PRO A 13 -0.70 -5.34 -9.41
CA PRO A 13 -0.95 -6.63 -10.03
C PRO A 13 -2.34 -6.57 -10.64
N GLU A 14 -2.45 -6.75 -11.96
CA GLU A 14 -3.73 -6.82 -12.68
C GLU A 14 -4.64 -7.83 -11.98
N PRO A 15 -5.58 -7.39 -11.12
CA PRO A 15 -6.27 -8.30 -10.21
C PRO A 15 -7.09 -9.33 -11.00
N GLU A 16 -7.58 -8.95 -12.19
CA GLU A 16 -8.21 -9.81 -13.17
C GLU A 16 -7.40 -11.05 -13.56
N ARG A 17 -6.07 -10.93 -13.67
CA ARG A 17 -5.21 -12.06 -14.06
C ARG A 17 -5.19 -13.16 -13.00
N LEU A 18 -5.46 -12.80 -11.74
CA LEU A 18 -5.45 -13.71 -10.59
C LEU A 18 -6.87 -14.18 -10.22
N LEU A 19 -7.93 -13.67 -10.86
CA LEU A 19 -9.32 -14.04 -10.57
C LEU A 19 -9.63 -15.54 -10.71
N PRO A 20 -9.13 -16.27 -11.74
CA PRO A 20 -9.39 -17.70 -11.85
C PRO A 20 -8.86 -18.49 -10.64
N GLU A 21 -7.65 -18.17 -10.20
CA GLU A 21 -6.99 -18.79 -9.05
C GLU A 21 -7.68 -18.42 -7.74
N ALA A 22 -7.99 -17.14 -7.54
CA ALA A 22 -8.72 -16.66 -6.36
C ALA A 22 -10.10 -17.34 -6.24
N ARG A 23 -10.83 -17.48 -7.35
CA ARG A 23 -12.11 -18.22 -7.38
C ARG A 23 -11.93 -19.70 -7.09
N ALA A 24 -10.85 -20.33 -7.54
CA ALA A 24 -10.55 -21.72 -7.22
C ALA A 24 -10.30 -21.92 -5.72
N VAL A 25 -9.53 -21.02 -5.09
CA VAL A 25 -9.30 -21.02 -3.64
C VAL A 25 -10.61 -20.87 -2.87
N LEU A 26 -11.44 -19.89 -3.22
CA LEU A 26 -12.74 -19.67 -2.57
C LEU A 26 -13.67 -20.89 -2.69
N ARG A 27 -13.70 -21.55 -3.86
CA ARG A 27 -14.50 -22.77 -4.08
C ARG A 27 -13.98 -23.99 -3.33
N SER A 28 -12.68 -24.05 -3.08
CA SER A 28 -12.04 -25.18 -2.37
C SER A 28 -12.33 -25.22 -0.86
N GLY A 29 -13.01 -24.21 -0.32
CA GLY A 29 -13.53 -24.23 1.04
C GLY A 29 -12.51 -23.97 2.15
N HIS A 30 -11.18 -24.01 1.89
CA HIS A 30 -10.08 -23.48 2.73
C HIS A 30 -8.68 -23.88 2.20
N ALA A 31 -8.52 -24.27 0.92
CA ALA A 31 -7.19 -24.67 0.43
C ALA A 31 -6.21 -23.49 0.54
N PRO A 32 -4.94 -23.75 0.92
CA PRO A 32 -3.94 -22.70 1.02
C PRO A 32 -3.81 -21.97 -0.32
N ALA A 33 -3.82 -20.65 -0.27
CA ALA A 33 -3.65 -19.82 -1.45
C ALA A 33 -2.34 -20.18 -2.18
N PRO A 34 -2.33 -20.17 -3.54
CA PRO A 34 -1.13 -20.41 -4.31
C PRO A 34 0.00 -19.48 -3.87
N ALA A 35 1.23 -19.98 -3.85
CA ALA A 35 2.39 -19.20 -3.43
C ALA A 35 2.57 -17.90 -4.24
N ALA A 36 2.18 -17.91 -5.52
CA ALA A 36 2.19 -16.74 -6.40
C ALA A 36 1.24 -15.63 -5.90
N LEU A 37 0.02 -15.99 -5.49
CA LEU A 37 -0.96 -15.04 -4.97
C LEU A 37 -0.49 -14.41 -3.66
N VAL A 38 0.05 -15.23 -2.74
CA VAL A 38 0.63 -14.75 -1.47
C VAL A 38 1.81 -13.81 -1.71
N ALA A 39 2.65 -14.10 -2.71
CA ALA A 39 3.77 -13.24 -3.08
C ALA A 39 3.30 -11.91 -3.68
N ALA A 40 2.26 -11.93 -4.53
CA ALA A 40 1.66 -10.73 -5.11
C ALA A 40 1.02 -9.85 -4.04
N GLU A 41 0.23 -10.42 -3.13
CA GLU A 41 -0.40 -9.71 -2.02
C GLU A 41 0.64 -9.02 -1.13
N ARG A 42 1.76 -9.70 -0.82
CA ARG A 42 2.87 -9.11 -0.07
C ARG A 42 3.46 -7.88 -0.77
N VAL A 43 3.76 -7.98 -2.06
CA VAL A 43 4.37 -6.87 -2.82
C VAL A 43 3.44 -5.66 -2.84
N THR A 44 2.13 -5.89 -3.03
CA THR A 44 1.12 -4.84 -2.94
C THR A 44 1.06 -4.22 -1.56
N ALA A 45 1.05 -5.05 -0.50
CA ALA A 45 1.03 -4.58 0.89
C ALA A 45 2.24 -3.70 1.25
N GLU A 46 3.46 -4.15 0.88
CA GLU A 46 4.70 -3.39 1.07
C GLU A 46 4.61 -2.02 0.40
N ARG A 47 4.09 -1.99 -0.83
CA ARG A 47 3.96 -0.78 -1.64
C ARG A 47 2.92 0.18 -1.08
N LEU A 48 1.73 -0.31 -0.69
CA LEU A 48 0.66 0.51 -0.15
C LEU A 48 1.09 1.22 1.13
N VAL A 49 1.76 0.52 2.05
CA VAL A 49 2.31 1.13 3.27
C VAL A 49 3.35 2.18 2.93
N PHE A 50 4.30 1.85 2.04
CA PHE A 50 5.37 2.77 1.69
C PHE A 50 4.84 4.07 1.08
N VAL A 51 3.96 3.97 0.08
CA VAL A 51 3.43 5.12 -0.65
C VAL A 51 2.52 5.97 0.24
N SER A 52 1.58 5.35 0.96
CA SER A 52 0.63 6.10 1.83
C SER A 52 1.35 6.84 2.96
N GLU A 53 2.34 6.22 3.60
CA GLU A 53 3.14 6.85 4.66
C GLU A 53 4.06 7.95 4.10
N ALA A 54 4.66 7.73 2.93
CA ALA A 54 5.49 8.75 2.27
C ALA A 54 4.64 9.98 1.88
N ALA A 55 3.47 9.76 1.27
CA ALA A 55 2.57 10.84 0.88
C ALA A 55 2.11 11.65 2.10
N CYS A 56 1.70 10.98 3.18
CA CYS A 56 1.35 11.65 4.44
C CYS A 56 2.51 12.49 5.01
N ARG A 57 3.75 11.96 5.03
CA ARG A 57 4.92 12.73 5.48
C ARG A 57 5.20 13.95 4.59
N CYS A 58 5.01 13.84 3.28
CA CYS A 58 5.18 14.96 2.37
C CYS A 58 4.13 16.05 2.61
N ALA A 59 2.86 15.69 2.78
CA ALA A 59 1.79 16.65 3.06
C ALA A 59 1.94 17.31 4.43
N ASP A 60 2.37 16.56 5.45
CA ASP A 60 2.68 17.09 6.77
C ASP A 60 3.81 18.14 6.71
N ARG A 61 4.90 17.84 5.99
CA ARG A 61 5.97 18.80 5.74
C ARG A 61 5.52 20.03 4.96
N ALA A 62 4.59 19.88 4.01
CA ALA A 62 4.01 21.01 3.31
C ALA A 62 3.24 21.92 4.27
N VAL A 63 2.42 21.36 5.17
CA VAL A 63 1.74 22.14 6.23
C VAL A 63 2.76 22.87 7.09
N GLN A 64 3.81 22.17 7.53
CA GLN A 64 4.87 22.76 8.35
C GLN A 64 5.59 23.91 7.64
N ALA A 65 5.88 23.79 6.34
CA ALA A 65 6.53 24.83 5.55
C ALA A 65 5.69 26.13 5.45
N PHE A 66 4.37 26.01 5.41
CA PHE A 66 3.46 27.17 5.44
C PHE A 66 3.19 27.72 6.85
N GLY A 67 3.70 27.07 7.90
CA GLY A 67 3.48 27.44 9.29
C GLY A 67 1.99 27.49 9.66
N GLY A 68 1.59 28.47 10.48
CA GLY A 68 0.18 28.62 10.90
C GLY A 68 -0.81 28.80 9.73
N ARG A 69 -0.36 29.34 8.59
CA ARG A 69 -1.20 29.43 7.37
C ARG A 69 -1.48 28.06 6.76
N GLY A 70 -0.54 27.12 6.89
CA GLY A 70 -0.69 25.75 6.42
C GLY A 70 -1.84 25.01 7.09
N TYR A 71 -2.22 25.40 8.31
CA TYR A 71 -3.31 24.80 9.08
C TYR A 71 -4.69 25.43 8.84
N ARG A 72 -4.79 26.49 8.02
CA ARG A 72 -6.08 27.10 7.70
C ARG A 72 -6.86 26.26 6.69
N ARG A 73 -8.18 26.29 6.78
CA ARG A 73 -9.10 25.39 6.03
C ARG A 73 -9.09 25.65 4.52
N ASP A 74 -8.79 26.88 4.12
CA ASP A 74 -8.62 27.37 2.75
C ASP A 74 -7.25 27.01 2.15
N ASN A 75 -6.27 26.62 2.97
CA ASN A 75 -4.94 26.27 2.48
C ASN A 75 -4.92 24.87 1.83
N VAL A 76 -4.29 24.79 0.66
CA VAL A 76 -4.15 23.56 -0.12
C VAL A 76 -3.38 22.47 0.64
N ALA A 77 -2.37 22.83 1.44
CA ALA A 77 -1.58 21.86 2.21
C ALA A 77 -2.44 21.10 3.22
N LYS A 78 -3.34 21.80 3.94
CA LYS A 78 -4.31 21.14 4.84
C LYS A 78 -5.31 20.28 4.08
N ARG A 79 -5.73 20.72 2.88
CA ARG A 79 -6.64 19.93 2.05
C ARG A 79 -6.00 18.60 1.68
N PHE A 80 -4.77 18.62 1.16
CA PHE A 80 -4.02 17.40 0.82
C PHE A 80 -3.76 16.51 2.03
N LEU A 81 -3.38 17.08 3.19
CA LEU A 81 -3.19 16.28 4.40
C LEU A 81 -4.46 15.52 4.82
N ARG A 82 -5.64 16.14 4.66
CA ARG A 82 -6.93 15.49 4.95
C ARG A 82 -7.28 14.42 3.92
N GLU A 83 -7.04 14.69 2.64
CA GLU A 83 -7.33 13.74 1.55
C GLU A 83 -6.45 12.50 1.68
N LEU A 84 -5.13 12.65 1.86
CA LEU A 84 -4.19 11.54 1.98
C LEU A 84 -4.35 10.70 3.26
N ARG A 85 -5.14 11.18 4.23
CA ARG A 85 -5.40 10.39 5.44
C ARG A 85 -6.20 9.12 5.11
N VAL A 86 -7.05 9.15 4.09
CA VAL A 86 -7.87 8.00 3.68
C VAL A 86 -7.02 6.88 3.08
N ASP A 87 -5.89 7.21 2.46
CA ASP A 87 -4.99 6.23 1.82
C ASP A 87 -4.36 5.25 2.81
N ARG A 88 -4.32 5.61 4.09
CA ARG A 88 -3.86 4.73 5.18
C ARG A 88 -4.98 3.84 5.76
N ILE A 89 -6.17 3.89 5.18
CA ILE A 89 -7.38 3.24 5.71
C ILE A 89 -8.06 2.37 4.65
N TRP A 90 -8.24 2.88 3.43
CA TRP A 90 -9.20 2.33 2.46
C TRP A 90 -8.85 0.93 1.93
N GLU A 91 -7.62 0.73 1.45
CA GLU A 91 -7.13 -0.56 0.92
C GLU A 91 -6.73 -1.55 2.03
N GLY A 92 -7.21 -1.33 3.26
CA GLY A 92 -6.68 -1.94 4.47
C GLY A 92 -5.75 -0.97 5.21
N THR A 93 -5.90 -0.95 6.54
CA THR A 93 -5.14 -0.01 7.37
C THR A 93 -3.64 -0.27 7.26
N SER A 94 -2.83 0.78 7.40
CA SER A 94 -1.36 0.66 7.38
C SER A 94 -0.85 -0.36 8.40
N GLU A 95 -1.54 -0.57 9.52
CA GLU A 95 -1.28 -1.62 10.52
C GLU A 95 -1.53 -3.03 9.96
N ILE A 96 -2.67 -3.26 9.30
CA ILE A 96 -3.01 -4.56 8.71
C ILE A 96 -2.04 -4.90 7.58
N GLN A 97 -1.73 -3.93 6.73
CA GLN A 97 -0.76 -4.13 5.65
C GLN A 97 0.63 -4.49 6.19
N ARG A 98 1.10 -3.80 7.25
CA ARG A 98 2.35 -4.17 7.94
C ARG A 98 2.31 -5.58 8.53
N LEU A 99 1.16 -5.99 9.07
CA LEU A 99 0.96 -7.34 9.62
C LEU A 99 1.00 -8.42 8.52
N ILE A 100 0.43 -8.17 7.35
CA ILE A 100 0.52 -9.06 6.18
C ILE A 100 1.99 -9.23 5.77
N VAL A 101 2.73 -8.12 5.67
CA VAL A 101 4.16 -8.14 5.35
C VAL A 101 4.95 -8.94 6.40
N ALA A 102 4.74 -8.66 7.69
CA ALA A 102 5.44 -9.34 8.79
C ALA A 102 5.22 -10.86 8.76
N ARG A 103 3.96 -11.31 8.62
CA ARG A 103 3.62 -12.75 8.50
C ARG A 103 4.26 -13.40 7.28
N SER A 104 4.37 -12.65 6.18
CA SER A 104 5.02 -13.16 4.97
C SER A 104 6.54 -13.34 5.16
N GLN A 105 7.20 -12.42 5.87
CA GLN A 105 8.62 -12.56 6.19
C GLN A 105 8.89 -13.71 7.18
N GLU A 106 8.01 -13.92 8.15
CA GLU A 106 8.08 -15.05 9.07
C GLU A 106 8.10 -16.39 8.31
N ARG A 107 7.16 -16.57 7.36
CA ARG A 107 7.09 -17.78 6.51
C ARG A 107 8.33 -18.00 5.65
N ARG A 108 9.05 -16.93 5.27
CA ARG A 108 10.29 -17.00 4.45
C ARG A 108 11.55 -17.23 5.29
N GLY A 109 11.45 -17.13 6.61
CA GLY A 109 12.58 -17.14 7.54
C GLY A 109 13.23 -15.76 7.66
N VAL A 110 12.87 -15.02 8.72
CA VAL A 110 13.35 -13.67 9.02
C VAL A 110 14.88 -13.56 8.98
N ALA A 111 15.59 -14.62 9.38
CA ALA A 111 17.05 -14.69 9.38
C ALA A 111 17.72 -14.53 8.00
N LYS A 112 16.98 -14.76 6.89
CA LYS A 112 17.49 -14.51 5.53
C LYS A 112 17.37 -13.04 5.10
N VAL A 113 16.52 -12.25 5.74
CA VAL A 113 16.24 -10.85 5.35
C VAL A 113 17.13 -9.87 6.12
N LEU A 114 17.50 -10.20 7.36
CA LEU A 114 18.33 -9.36 8.23
C LEU A 114 19.85 -9.59 8.06
N ARG A 115 20.26 -10.21 6.95
CA ARG A 115 21.67 -10.45 6.62
C ARG A 115 22.18 -9.44 5.61
#